data_AF-A0A943X137-F1
#
_entry.id   AF-A0A943X137-F1
#
_cell.length_a   1.000
_cell.length_b   1.000
_cell.length_c   1.000
_cell.angle_alpha   90.00
_cell.angle_beta   90.00
_cell.angle_gamma   90.00
#
_symmetry.space_group_name_H-M   'P 1'
#
loop_
_entity.id
_entity.type
_entity.pdbx_description
1 polymer ?
#
loop_
_entity_poly.entity_id
_entity_poly.type
_entity_poly.pdbx_seq_one_letter_code
_entity_poly.pdbx_strand_id
1 'polypeptide(L)'
;MDDLKMALTACMEEYDREIREAVSQLRPGDGFMGLGRDPRREPCHLRFYEAAGELVAQAVREGLEPEAAAETAQFLLTLSQAERYHELTAPMREAAQGHVLALTDLLPPKTAAELAEWYRGQYRRSQRLPVQKKVLAALERRGKDA
;
A
#
# COMPACT_ATOMS: atom_id res chain seq x y z
N MET A 1 3.57 -18.35 8.00
CA MET A 1 3.32 -16.93 7.69
C MET A 1 4.62 -16.43 7.08
N ASP A 2 4.58 -16.01 5.83
CA ASP A 2 5.75 -15.64 5.03
C ASP A 2 6.55 -14.46 5.65
N ASP A 3 7.87 -14.51 5.60
CA ASP A 3 8.76 -13.54 6.25
C ASP A 3 8.55 -12.11 5.72
N LEU A 4 8.29 -11.98 4.42
CA LEU A 4 7.98 -10.70 3.78
C LEU A 4 6.68 -10.09 4.31
N LYS A 5 5.64 -10.91 4.47
CA LYS A 5 4.35 -10.46 5.00
C LYS A 5 4.47 -9.99 6.45
N MET A 6 5.29 -10.67 7.26
CA MET A 6 5.59 -10.21 8.62
C MET A 6 6.33 -8.88 8.61
N ALA A 7 7.33 -8.72 7.75
CA ALA A 7 8.08 -7.46 7.62
C ALA A 7 7.18 -6.29 7.16
N LEU A 8 6.30 -6.52 6.19
CA LEU A 8 5.33 -5.52 5.74
C LEU A 8 4.29 -5.18 6.81
N THR A 9 3.87 -6.17 7.61
CA THR A 9 2.98 -5.94 8.75
C THR A 9 3.67 -5.08 9.81
N ALA A 10 4.92 -5.39 10.16
CA ALA A 10 5.70 -4.58 11.10
C ALA A 10 5.91 -3.15 10.59
N CYS A 11 6.19 -2.99 9.29
CA CYS A 11 6.30 -1.67 8.64
C CYS A 11 5.01 -0.84 8.79
N MET A 12 3.84 -1.48 8.62
CA MET A 12 2.54 -0.83 8.82
C MET A 12 2.28 -0.48 10.30
N GLU A 13 2.60 -1.38 11.22
CA GLU A 13 2.42 -1.15 12.65
C GLU A 13 3.30 -0.01 13.19
N GLU A 14 4.54 0.07 12.70
CA GLU A 14 5.45 1.17 12.99
C GLU A 14 4.89 2.50 12.47
N TYR A 15 4.41 2.52 11.23
CA TYR A 15 3.77 3.70 10.64
C TYR A 15 2.56 4.17 11.45
N ASP A 16 1.69 3.25 11.86
CA ASP A 16 0.53 3.54 12.71
C ASP A 16 0.94 4.12 14.07
N ARG A 17 2.02 3.59 14.66
CA ARG A 17 2.56 4.07 15.93
C ARG A 17 3.09 5.49 15.80
N GLU A 18 3.86 5.78 14.75
CA GLU A 18 4.42 7.12 14.52
C GLU A 18 3.31 8.16 14.26
N ILE A 19 2.27 7.79 13.50
CA ILE A 19 1.10 8.66 13.29
C ILE A 19 0.35 8.91 14.60
N ARG A 20 0.14 7.85 15.40
CA ARG A 20 -0.47 7.99 16.73
C ARG A 20 0.31 8.95 17.61
N GLU A 21 1.64 8.83 17.62
CA GLU A 21 2.50 9.72 18.41
C GLU A 21 2.40 11.16 17.90
N ALA A 22 2.49 11.38 16.59
CA ALA A 22 2.37 12.71 16.00
C ALA A 22 1.02 13.38 16.32
N VAL A 23 -0.08 12.63 16.22
CA VAL A 23 -1.43 13.09 16.58
C VAL A 23 -1.52 13.41 18.08
N SER A 24 -0.88 12.62 18.95
CA SER A 24 -0.91 12.84 20.41
C SER A 24 -0.19 14.12 20.86
N GLN A 25 0.71 14.65 20.02
CA GLN A 25 1.52 15.83 20.32
C GLN A 25 0.90 17.14 19.78
N LEU A 26 -0.29 17.08 19.17
CA LEU A 26 -0.96 18.26 18.60
C LEU A 26 -1.50 19.18 19.70
N ARG A 27 -1.27 20.48 19.51
CA ARG A 27 -1.82 21.55 20.35
C ARG A 27 -3.00 22.23 19.63
N PRO A 28 -3.90 22.88 20.38
CA PRO A 28 -4.96 23.69 19.77
C PRO A 28 -4.37 24.74 18.81
N GLY A 29 -4.86 24.75 17.57
CA GLY A 29 -4.39 25.67 16.52
C GLY A 29 -3.28 25.12 15.61
N ASP A 30 -2.67 23.98 15.95
CA ASP A 30 -1.75 23.28 15.05
C ASP A 30 -2.50 22.86 13.75
N GLY A 31 -1.89 23.11 12.59
CA GLY A 31 -2.45 22.85 11.26
C GLY A 31 -3.35 23.96 10.70
N PHE A 32 -3.73 24.97 11.50
CA PHE A 32 -4.54 26.10 11.01
C PHE A 32 -3.66 27.08 10.22
N MET A 33 -4.03 27.38 8.97
CA MET A 33 -3.25 28.23 8.05
C MET A 33 -1.76 27.83 7.92
N GLY A 34 -1.43 26.54 8.11
CA GLY A 34 -0.06 26.05 8.04
C GLY A 34 0.83 26.41 9.24
N LEU A 35 0.23 26.89 10.34
CA LEU A 35 0.94 27.14 11.60
C LEU A 35 1.07 25.85 12.41
N GLY A 36 2.18 25.73 13.14
CA GLY A 36 2.38 24.61 14.06
C GLY A 36 2.65 23.28 13.37
N ARG A 37 2.37 22.17 14.08
CA ARG A 37 2.61 20.82 13.59
C ARG A 37 1.46 20.34 12.71
N ASP A 38 1.74 19.68 11.60
CA ASP A 38 0.73 19.07 10.73
C ASP A 38 1.05 17.58 10.53
N PRO A 39 0.23 16.66 11.06
CA PRO A 39 0.44 15.22 10.91
C PRO A 39 0.57 14.78 9.46
N ARG A 40 -0.08 15.49 8.52
CA ARG A 40 -0.03 15.18 7.08
C ARG A 40 1.34 15.42 6.46
N ARG A 41 2.23 16.13 7.15
CA ARG A 41 3.58 16.46 6.72
C ARG A 41 4.64 15.68 7.48
N GLU A 42 4.23 14.72 8.32
CA GLU A 42 5.17 13.91 9.07
C GLU A 42 6.03 13.04 8.13
N PRO A 43 7.33 12.91 8.40
CA PRO A 43 8.24 12.13 7.56
C PRO A 43 7.90 10.63 7.55
N CYS A 44 7.15 10.14 8.54
CA CYS A 44 6.74 8.74 8.64
C CYS A 44 5.95 8.26 7.42
N HIS A 45 5.19 9.15 6.76
CA HIS A 45 4.47 8.83 5.53
C HIS A 45 5.42 8.36 4.42
N LEU A 46 6.48 9.13 4.15
CA LEU A 46 7.43 8.80 3.10
C LEU A 46 8.26 7.58 3.48
N ARG A 47 8.73 7.50 4.74
CA ARG A 47 9.48 6.34 5.24
C ARG A 47 8.70 5.04 5.11
N PHE A 48 7.41 5.04 5.45
CA PHE A 48 6.54 3.89 5.26
C PHE A 48 6.48 3.47 3.79
N TYR A 49 6.26 4.43 2.89
CA TYR A 49 6.18 4.16 1.45
C TYR A 49 7.49 3.57 0.92
N GLU A 50 8.63 4.15 1.28
CA GLU A 50 9.95 3.70 0.85
C GLU A 50 10.28 2.32 1.42
N ALA A 51 10.12 2.12 2.73
CA ALA A 51 10.41 0.85 3.39
C ALA A 51 9.56 -0.31 2.83
N ALA A 52 8.26 -0.10 2.62
CA ALA A 52 7.41 -1.11 1.99
C ALA A 52 7.88 -1.45 0.56
N GLY A 53 8.33 -0.45 -0.19
CA GLY A 53 8.87 -0.62 -1.55
C GLY A 53 10.19 -1.38 -1.56
N GLU A 54 11.10 -1.06 -0.62
CA GLU A 54 12.39 -1.74 -0.46
C GLU A 54 12.21 -3.21 -0.11
N LEU A 55 11.31 -3.53 0.83
CA LEU A 55 10.98 -4.91 1.20
C LEU A 55 10.49 -5.72 0.00
N VAL A 56 9.54 -5.17 -0.78
CA VAL A 56 9.02 -5.82 -1.98
C VAL A 56 10.11 -5.99 -3.04
N ALA A 57 10.86 -4.92 -3.34
CA ALA A 57 11.92 -4.95 -4.34
C ALA A 57 13.06 -5.90 -3.96
N GLN A 58 13.37 -6.03 -2.67
CA GLN A 58 14.36 -6.98 -2.19
C GLN A 58 13.86 -8.42 -2.35
N ALA A 59 12.64 -8.72 -1.92
CA ALA A 59 12.08 -10.05 -2.08
C ALA A 59 12.02 -10.48 -3.56
N VAL A 60 11.60 -9.59 -4.47
CA VAL A 60 11.61 -9.86 -5.92
C VAL A 60 13.03 -10.20 -6.42
N ARG A 61 14.06 -9.47 -5.98
CA ARG A 61 15.46 -9.74 -6.34
C ARG A 61 15.97 -11.07 -5.77
N GLU A 62 15.48 -11.47 -4.61
CA GLU A 62 15.84 -12.71 -3.92
C GLU A 62 15.08 -13.93 -4.46
N GLY A 63 14.21 -13.74 -5.47
CA GLY A 63 13.49 -14.83 -6.11
C GLY A 63 12.19 -15.18 -5.41
N LEU A 64 11.41 -14.17 -4.97
CA LEU A 64 10.09 -14.36 -4.38
C LEU A 64 9.22 -15.31 -5.21
N GLU A 65 8.74 -16.36 -4.57
CA GLU A 65 7.92 -17.39 -5.21
C GLU A 65 6.53 -16.84 -5.61
N PRO A 66 5.91 -17.38 -6.68
CA PRO A 66 4.61 -16.89 -7.18
C PRO A 66 3.49 -16.84 -6.14
N GLU A 67 3.44 -17.82 -5.22
CA GLU A 67 2.44 -17.88 -4.16
C GLU A 67 2.65 -16.75 -3.13
N ALA A 68 3.90 -16.54 -2.70
CA ALA A 68 4.25 -15.45 -1.80
C ALA A 68 4.05 -14.07 -2.45
N ALA A 69 4.32 -13.94 -3.75
CA ALA A 69 4.01 -12.74 -4.53
C ALA A 69 2.50 -12.45 -4.56
N ALA A 70 1.67 -13.48 -4.70
CA ALA A 70 0.21 -13.35 -4.67
C ALA A 70 -0.30 -12.90 -3.29
N GLU A 71 0.17 -13.53 -2.21
CA GLU A 71 -0.17 -13.11 -0.84
C GLU A 71 0.25 -11.67 -0.56
N THR A 72 1.44 -11.30 -1.00
CA THR A 72 1.99 -9.95 -0.83
C THR A 72 1.19 -8.93 -1.62
N ALA A 73 0.84 -9.24 -2.88
CA ALA A 73 0.01 -8.38 -3.69
C ALA A 73 -1.36 -8.17 -3.03
N GLN A 74 -2.00 -9.23 -2.55
CA GLN A 74 -3.27 -9.13 -1.84
C GLN A 74 -3.16 -8.24 -0.59
N PHE A 75 -2.11 -8.43 0.21
CA PHE A 75 -1.86 -7.62 1.41
C PHE A 75 -1.69 -6.13 1.07
N LEU A 76 -0.89 -5.80 0.05
CA LEU A 76 -0.68 -4.41 -0.35
C LEU A 76 -1.98 -3.75 -0.84
N LEU A 77 -2.80 -4.47 -1.61
CA LEU A 77 -4.06 -3.94 -2.14
C LEU A 77 -5.11 -3.68 -1.05
N THR A 78 -5.02 -4.34 0.12
CA THR A 78 -5.94 -4.13 1.25
C THR A 78 -5.48 -3.04 2.22
N LEU A 79 -4.25 -2.49 2.09
CA LEU A 79 -3.70 -1.50 3.03
C LEU A 79 -4.63 -0.30 3.29
N SER A 80 -5.29 0.22 2.25
CA SER A 80 -6.18 1.39 2.39
C SER A 80 -7.49 1.08 3.12
N GLN A 81 -7.83 -0.19 3.34
CA GLN A 81 -9.03 -0.60 4.07
C GLN A 81 -8.90 -0.48 5.59
N ALA A 82 -7.67 -0.27 6.09
CA ALA A 82 -7.48 -0.08 7.52
C ALA A 82 -8.12 1.24 7.99
N GLU A 83 -9.03 1.14 8.96
CA GLU A 83 -9.83 2.27 9.48
C GLU A 83 -9.05 3.20 10.40
N ARG A 84 -7.96 2.72 11.00
CA ARG A 84 -7.18 3.49 11.98
C ARG A 84 -6.46 4.64 11.30
N TYR A 85 -6.73 5.87 11.79
CA TYR A 85 -6.22 7.14 11.26
C TYR A 85 -6.48 7.33 9.76
N HIS A 86 -7.55 6.73 9.24
CA HIS A 86 -7.81 6.59 7.81
C HIS A 86 -7.62 7.91 7.03
N GLU A 87 -8.17 9.03 7.51
CA GLU A 87 -8.05 10.32 6.82
C GLU A 87 -6.60 10.82 6.67
N LEU A 88 -5.71 10.45 7.60
CA LEU A 88 -4.29 10.82 7.55
C LEU A 88 -3.46 9.81 6.78
N THR A 89 -3.78 8.52 6.88
CA THR A 89 -2.93 7.44 6.37
C THR A 89 -3.35 6.93 5.00
N ALA A 90 -4.63 7.05 4.64
CA ALA A 90 -5.18 6.48 3.41
C ALA A 90 -4.44 6.94 2.15
N PRO A 91 -4.12 8.24 1.95
CA PRO A 91 -3.43 8.66 0.73
C PRO A 91 -2.10 7.94 0.51
N MET A 92 -1.33 7.74 1.58
CA MET A 92 -0.03 7.07 1.48
C MET A 92 -0.17 5.55 1.39
N ARG A 93 -1.16 4.95 2.07
CA ARG A 93 -1.48 3.53 1.92
C ARG A 93 -1.99 3.20 0.51
N GLU A 94 -2.77 4.08 -0.10
CA GLU A 94 -3.19 3.97 -1.51
C GLU A 94 -2.00 4.14 -2.46
N ALA A 95 -1.05 5.04 -2.16
CA ALA A 95 0.18 5.16 -2.95
C ALA A 95 1.04 3.88 -2.88
N ALA A 96 1.16 3.26 -1.69
CA ALA A 96 1.92 2.02 -1.47
C ALA A 96 1.35 0.82 -2.24
N GLN A 97 0.08 0.84 -2.65
CA GLN A 97 -0.49 -0.17 -3.57
C GLN A 97 0.27 -0.21 -4.90
N GLY A 98 0.94 0.88 -5.29
CA GLY A 98 1.80 0.92 -6.47
C GLY A 98 2.93 -0.11 -6.45
N HIS A 99 3.37 -0.56 -5.27
CA HIS A 99 4.42 -1.58 -5.15
C HIS A 99 4.02 -2.94 -5.70
N VAL A 100 2.72 -3.20 -5.90
CA VAL A 100 2.19 -4.39 -6.60
C VAL A 100 2.70 -4.48 -8.05
N LEU A 101 3.07 -3.36 -8.66
CA LEU A 101 3.64 -3.36 -10.01
C LEU A 101 4.92 -4.20 -10.10
N ALA A 102 5.74 -4.23 -9.04
CA ALA A 102 6.96 -5.04 -8.99
C ALA A 102 6.67 -6.55 -8.86
N LEU A 103 5.47 -6.92 -8.40
CA LEU A 103 5.05 -8.31 -8.20
C LEU A 103 4.33 -8.88 -9.42
N THR A 104 3.84 -8.01 -10.32
CA THR A 104 2.86 -8.39 -11.35
C THR A 104 3.34 -9.53 -12.26
N ASP A 105 4.62 -9.54 -12.62
CA ASP A 105 5.17 -10.57 -13.52
C ASP A 105 5.34 -11.94 -12.83
N LEU A 106 5.41 -11.96 -11.50
CA LEU A 106 5.49 -13.18 -10.69
C LEU A 106 4.12 -13.82 -10.46
N LEU A 107 3.03 -13.04 -10.60
CA LEU A 107 1.69 -13.54 -10.33
C LEU A 107 1.29 -14.61 -11.34
N PRO A 108 0.69 -15.73 -10.90
CA PRO A 108 -0.03 -16.62 -11.81
C PRO A 108 -1.13 -15.83 -12.54
N PRO A 109 -1.34 -16.03 -13.86
CA PRO A 109 -2.34 -15.26 -14.62
C PRO A 109 -3.74 -15.31 -14.00
N LYS A 110 -4.19 -16.51 -13.61
CA LYS A 110 -5.49 -16.69 -12.94
C LYS A 110 -5.61 -15.82 -11.67
N THR A 111 -4.58 -15.83 -10.83
CA THR A 111 -4.54 -15.02 -9.60
C THR A 111 -4.55 -13.52 -9.90
N ALA A 112 -3.82 -13.07 -10.93
CA ALA A 112 -3.85 -11.68 -11.35
C ALA A 112 -5.25 -11.25 -11.84
N ALA A 113 -5.97 -12.13 -12.54
CA ALA A 113 -7.34 -11.89 -12.96
C ALA A 113 -8.31 -11.76 -11.77
N GLU A 114 -8.21 -12.67 -10.79
CA GLU A 114 -9.01 -12.64 -9.56
C GLU A 114 -8.76 -11.37 -8.74
N LEU A 115 -7.48 -10.98 -8.57
CA LEU A 115 -7.12 -9.72 -7.90
C LEU A 115 -7.62 -8.50 -8.66
N ALA A 116 -7.54 -8.49 -10.00
CA ALA A 116 -8.06 -7.40 -10.82
C ALA A 116 -9.57 -7.23 -10.64
N GLU A 117 -10.33 -8.33 -10.65
CA GLU A 117 -11.78 -8.32 -10.44
C GLU A 117 -12.15 -7.77 -9.06
N TRP A 118 -11.52 -8.29 -8.00
CA TRP A 118 -11.74 -7.82 -6.64
C TRP A 118 -11.38 -6.33 -6.48
N TYR A 119 -10.21 -5.92 -6.98
CA TYR A 119 -9.70 -4.55 -6.83
C TYR A 119 -10.54 -3.53 -7.61
N ARG A 120 -11.09 -3.94 -8.76
CA ARG A 120 -12.05 -3.14 -9.54
C ARG A 120 -13.29 -2.79 -8.73
N GLY A 121 -13.75 -3.70 -7.87
CA GLY A 121 -14.90 -3.53 -6.99
C GLY A 121 -14.67 -2.57 -5.82
N GLN A 122 -13.40 -2.37 -5.41
CA GLN A 122 -13.08 -1.52 -4.24
C GLN A 122 -13.21 -0.02 -4.53
N TYR A 123 -13.01 0.40 -5.78
CA TYR A 123 -13.00 1.82 -6.15
C TYR A 123 -13.95 2.11 -7.31
N ARG A 124 -14.83 3.10 -7.12
CA ARG A 124 -15.70 3.63 -8.18
C ARG A 124 -14.84 4.15 -9.32
N ARG A 125 -15.19 3.80 -10.57
CA ARG A 125 -14.39 4.12 -11.77
C ARG A 125 -14.01 5.60 -11.89
N SER A 126 -14.92 6.51 -11.54
CA SER A 126 -14.70 7.96 -11.59
C SER A 126 -13.79 8.51 -10.50
N GLN A 127 -13.59 7.76 -9.40
CA GLN A 127 -12.83 8.18 -8.23
C GLN A 127 -11.43 7.55 -8.16
N ARG A 128 -11.10 6.65 -9.10
CA ARG A 128 -9.80 5.95 -9.08
C ARG A 128 -8.63 6.91 -9.26
N LEU A 129 -7.69 6.83 -8.32
CA LEU A 129 -6.42 7.52 -8.37
C LEU A 129 -5.53 6.99 -9.51
N PRO A 130 -4.54 7.78 -9.98
CA PRO A 130 -3.60 7.34 -11.01
C PRO A 130 -2.89 6.01 -10.68
N VAL A 131 -2.49 5.81 -9.42
CA VAL A 131 -1.84 4.56 -8.98
C VAL A 131 -2.78 3.36 -9.10
N GLN A 132 -4.03 3.51 -8.64
CA GLN A 132 -5.05 2.45 -8.70
C GLN A 132 -5.36 2.06 -10.16
N LYS A 133 -5.40 3.03 -11.08
CA LYS A 133 -5.55 2.76 -12.52
C LYS A 133 -4.38 1.96 -13.09
N LYS A 134 -3.14 2.33 -12.73
CA LYS A 134 -1.93 1.62 -13.18
C LYS A 134 -1.89 0.19 -12.67
N VAL A 135 -2.14 -0.01 -11.37
CA VAL A 135 -2.18 -1.33 -10.73
C VAL A 135 -3.25 -2.20 -11.37
N LEU A 136 -4.48 -1.69 -11.51
CA LEU A 136 -5.56 -2.45 -12.15
C LEU A 136 -5.22 -2.84 -13.59
N ALA A 137 -4.66 -1.92 -14.38
CA ALA A 137 -4.28 -2.22 -15.76
C ALA A 137 -3.18 -3.28 -15.86
N ALA A 138 -2.22 -3.27 -14.92
CA ALA A 138 -1.15 -4.26 -14.86
C ALA A 138 -1.69 -5.67 -14.52
N LEU A 139 -2.56 -5.76 -13.51
CA LEU A 139 -3.24 -7.00 -13.14
C LEU A 139 -4.14 -7.53 -14.26
N GLU A 140 -4.94 -6.66 -14.89
CA GLU A 140 -5.79 -7.03 -16.04
C GLU A 140 -4.98 -7.50 -17.23
N ARG A 141 -3.79 -6.91 -17.48
CA ARG A 141 -2.90 -7.38 -18.55
C ARG A 141 -2.35 -8.76 -18.22
N ARG A 142 -1.85 -8.96 -17.00
CA ARG A 142 -1.31 -10.25 -16.57
C ARG A 142 -2.36 -11.36 -16.57
N GLY A 143 -3.59 -11.04 -16.18
CA GLY A 143 -4.69 -11.99 -16.15
C GLY A 143 -5.24 -12.41 -17.52
N LYS A 144 -4.87 -11.73 -18.61
CA LYS A 144 -5.23 -12.16 -19.97
C LYS A 144 -4.42 -13.36 -20.46
N ASP A 145 -3.30 -13.66 -19.80
CA ASP A 145 -2.48 -14.83 -20.09
C ASP A 145 -3.01 -16.11 -19.42
N ALA A 146 -4.20 -16.05 -18.80
CA ALA A 146 -4.83 -17.13 -18.03
C ALA A 146 -5.61 -18.12 -18.88
#